data_AF-A0A9D7FR91-F1
#
_entry.id   AF-A0A9D7FR91-F1
#
_cell.length_a   1.000
_cell.length_b   1.000
_cell.length_c   1.000
_cell.angle_alpha   90.00
_cell.angle_beta   90.00
_cell.angle_gamma   90.00
#
_symmetry.space_group_name_H-M   'P 1'
#
loop_
_entity.id
_entity.type
_entity.pdbx_description
1 polymer ?
#
loop_
_entity_poly.entity_id
_entity_poly.type
_entity_poly.pdbx_seq_one_letter_code
_entity_poly.pdbx_strand_id
1 'polypeptide(L)'
;MSILLPFLYFLAPICFIAGSAILAIAIVRARKIISPKTRYVFQVAPEPGEEIELSEPGRYVISVVIPPLKFIIGVAHFSAKFSVKELSSAQSIEYTPFGRFNLFTVRRTDMRGNKSLPLGYFQCDRPGKYQVICTTPEKIRPEFKLEVAPYSRPIVFGALIPIIIIGSGLTLVGIIATVAASLGRL
;
A
#
# COMPACT_ATOMS: atom_id res chain seq x y z
N MET A 1 14.44 43.78 -25.57
CA MET A 1 13.33 42.91 -25.10
C MET A 1 13.81 41.48 -25.21
N SER A 2 14.26 40.89 -24.11
CA SER A 2 14.95 39.59 -24.12
C SER A 2 13.98 38.48 -24.46
N ILE A 3 14.36 37.61 -25.41
CA ILE A 3 13.59 36.46 -25.92
C ILE A 3 13.08 35.53 -24.79
N LEU A 4 13.67 35.60 -23.59
CA LEU A 4 13.29 34.85 -22.39
C LEU A 4 11.90 35.17 -21.80
N LEU A 5 11.40 36.41 -21.93
CA LEU A 5 10.13 36.81 -21.33
C LEU A 5 8.90 36.03 -21.88
N PRO A 6 8.70 35.90 -23.21
CA PRO A 6 7.57 35.14 -23.73
C PRO A 6 7.65 33.65 -23.36
N PHE A 7 8.84 33.06 -23.29
CA PHE A 7 8.99 31.67 -22.83
C PHE A 7 8.52 31.50 -21.39
N LEU A 8 8.81 32.43 -20.48
CA LEU A 8 8.35 32.35 -19.09
C LEU A 8 6.82 32.46 -18.97
N TYR A 9 6.19 33.34 -19.75
CA TYR A 9 4.72 33.52 -19.72
C TYR A 9 3.95 32.28 -20.19
N PHE A 10 4.46 31.52 -21.16
CA PHE A 10 3.78 30.31 -21.65
C PHE A 10 4.25 29.04 -20.93
N LEU A 11 5.53 28.94 -20.57
CA LEU A 11 6.09 27.73 -19.96
C LEU A 11 5.66 27.59 -18.48
N ALA A 12 5.58 28.69 -17.73
CA ALA A 12 5.17 28.66 -16.33
C ALA A 12 3.77 28.05 -16.08
N PRO A 13 2.69 28.45 -16.79
CA PRO A 13 1.38 27.84 -16.62
C PRO A 13 1.36 26.38 -17.10
N ILE A 14 2.12 26.03 -18.14
CA ILE A 14 2.25 24.64 -18.61
C ILE A 14 2.91 23.77 -17.52
N CYS A 15 4.00 24.26 -16.91
CA CYS A 15 4.66 23.57 -15.79
C CYS A 15 3.73 23.40 -14.58
N PHE A 16 2.91 24.42 -14.26
CA PHE A 16 1.92 24.32 -13.19
C PHE A 16 0.87 23.24 -13.48
N ILE A 17 0.28 23.24 -14.68
CA ILE A 17 -0.74 22.25 -15.07
C ILE A 17 -0.15 20.84 -15.09
N ALA A 18 1.01 20.66 -15.72
CA ALA A 18 1.68 19.38 -15.81
C ALA A 18 2.10 18.85 -14.43
N GLY A 19 2.72 19.71 -13.59
CA GLY A 19 3.09 19.36 -12.22
C GLY A 19 1.89 18.93 -11.39
N SER A 20 0.78 19.67 -11.48
CA SER A 20 -0.45 19.37 -10.76
C SER A 20 -1.09 18.06 -11.21
N ALA A 21 -1.09 17.78 -12.52
CA ALA A 21 -1.59 16.52 -13.07
C ALA A 21 -0.74 15.31 -12.61
N ILE A 22 0.59 15.43 -12.66
CA ILE A 22 1.52 14.40 -12.16
C ILE A 22 1.27 14.14 -10.68
N LEU A 23 1.16 15.21 -9.88
CA LEU A 23 0.92 15.13 -8.45
C LEU A 23 -0.42 14.43 -8.14
N ALA A 24 -1.49 14.80 -8.85
CA ALA A 24 -2.80 14.18 -8.68
C ALA A 24 -2.76 12.67 -8.98
N ILE A 25 -2.15 12.26 -10.10
CA ILE A 25 -2.01 10.85 -10.47
C ILE A 25 -1.18 10.09 -9.42
N ALA A 26 -0.07 10.68 -8.96
CA ALA A 26 0.80 10.06 -7.98
C ALA A 26 0.11 9.88 -6.62
N ILE A 27 -0.63 10.89 -6.16
CA ILE A 27 -1.42 10.81 -4.92
C ILE A 27 -2.53 9.76 -5.03
N VAL A 28 -3.26 9.71 -6.15
CA VAL A 28 -4.30 8.69 -6.36
C VAL A 28 -3.70 7.28 -6.31
N ARG A 29 -2.54 7.06 -6.95
CA ARG A 29 -1.84 5.77 -6.90
C ARG A 29 -1.32 5.45 -5.51
N ALA A 30 -0.74 6.42 -4.80
CA ALA A 30 -0.27 6.24 -3.44
C ALA A 30 -1.42 5.86 -2.50
N ARG A 31 -2.58 6.53 -2.63
CA ARG A 31 -3.78 6.24 -1.85
C ARG A 31 -4.27 4.81 -2.06
N LYS A 32 -4.28 4.31 -3.30
CA LYS A 32 -4.65 2.91 -3.61
C LYS A 32 -3.71 1.88 -2.94
N ILE A 33 -2.43 2.22 -2.77
CA ILE A 33 -1.43 1.35 -2.14
C ILE A 33 -1.55 1.37 -0.60
N ILE A 34 -1.76 2.56 -0.02
CA ILE A 34 -1.84 2.77 1.43
C ILE A 34 -3.16 2.24 1.97
N SER A 35 -4.27 2.53 1.28
CA SER A 35 -5.63 2.15 1.66
C SER A 35 -6.33 1.40 0.52
N PRO A 36 -6.02 0.10 0.34
CA PRO A 36 -6.68 -0.71 -0.67
C PRO A 36 -8.17 -0.83 -0.38
N LYS A 37 -8.97 -0.96 -1.44
CA LYS A 37 -10.44 -1.09 -1.36
C LYS A 37 -10.85 -2.41 -0.69
N THR A 38 -10.10 -3.47 -0.96
CA THR A 38 -10.29 -4.81 -0.40
C THR A 38 -9.33 -5.02 0.77
N ARG A 39 -9.85 -4.87 1.99
CA ARG A 39 -9.12 -5.07 3.24
C ARG A 39 -10.02 -5.82 4.22
N TYR A 40 -9.64 -7.06 4.52
CA TYR A 40 -10.34 -7.87 5.52
C TYR A 40 -9.50 -7.91 6.78
N VAL A 41 -10.10 -7.57 7.93
CA VAL A 41 -9.43 -7.61 9.23
C VAL A 41 -10.24 -8.49 10.16
N PHE A 42 -9.65 -9.60 10.63
CA PHE A 42 -10.31 -10.59 11.47
C PHE A 42 -9.42 -11.01 12.65
N GLN A 43 -10.00 -11.64 13.66
CA GLN A 43 -9.25 -12.15 14.80
C GLN A 43 -8.54 -13.46 14.44
N VAL A 44 -7.45 -13.79 15.12
CA VAL A 44 -6.81 -15.09 14.95
C VAL A 44 -7.71 -16.15 15.57
N ALA A 45 -8.47 -16.86 14.74
CA ALA A 45 -9.23 -18.03 15.15
C ALA A 45 -8.53 -19.30 14.64
N PRO A 46 -8.44 -20.36 15.46
CA PRO A 46 -8.22 -21.72 14.95
C PRO A 46 -9.41 -22.16 14.08
N GLU A 47 -9.39 -23.40 13.56
CA GLU A 47 -10.48 -23.95 12.75
C GLU A 47 -11.87 -23.60 13.31
N PRO A 48 -12.83 -23.19 12.46
CA PRO A 48 -12.88 -23.35 11.01
C PRO A 48 -12.12 -22.30 10.18
N GLY A 49 -11.41 -21.35 10.78
CA GLY A 49 -10.78 -20.23 10.06
C GLY A 49 -11.80 -19.24 9.49
N GLU A 50 -11.31 -18.14 8.90
CA GLU A 50 -12.17 -17.04 8.45
C GLU A 50 -12.46 -17.14 6.95
N GLU A 51 -13.73 -16.97 6.56
CA GLU A 51 -14.13 -16.82 5.17
C GLU A 51 -13.96 -15.37 4.71
N ILE A 52 -13.27 -15.19 3.57
CA ILE A 52 -13.06 -13.89 2.95
C ILE A 52 -13.48 -13.95 1.48
N GLU A 53 -14.07 -12.87 0.99
CA GLU A 53 -14.45 -12.74 -0.42
C GLU A 53 -13.43 -11.89 -1.17
N LEU A 54 -12.67 -12.48 -2.08
CA LEU A 54 -11.68 -11.76 -2.87
C LEU A 54 -12.32 -11.34 -4.19
N SER A 55 -12.55 -10.04 -4.36
CA SER A 55 -13.26 -9.51 -5.54
C SER A 55 -12.41 -9.45 -6.82
N GLU A 56 -11.08 -9.47 -6.70
CA GLU A 56 -10.17 -9.35 -7.85
C GLU A 56 -9.13 -10.48 -7.85
N PRO A 57 -8.76 -11.04 -9.00
CA PRO A 57 -7.64 -11.96 -9.10
C PRO A 57 -6.31 -11.20 -8.89
N GLY A 58 -5.34 -11.86 -8.27
CA GLY A 58 -4.03 -11.28 -8.03
C GLY A 58 -3.33 -11.83 -6.81
N ARG A 59 -2.20 -11.21 -6.46
CA ARG A 59 -1.44 -11.61 -5.28
C ARG A 59 -1.99 -10.92 -4.04
N TYR A 60 -2.27 -11.69 -3.00
CA TYR A 60 -2.75 -11.20 -1.70
C TYR A 60 -1.72 -11.47 -0.62
N VAL A 61 -1.73 -10.61 0.40
CA VAL A 61 -0.79 -10.65 1.52
C VAL A 61 -1.56 -10.87 2.80
N ILE A 62 -1.08 -11.81 3.60
CA ILE A 62 -1.52 -11.99 4.98
C ILE A 62 -0.57 -11.19 5.86
N SER A 63 -1.13 -10.28 6.64
CA SER A 63 -0.41 -9.39 7.55
C SER A 63 -0.95 -9.51 8.96
N VAL A 64 -0.12 -9.25 9.96
CA VAL A 64 -0.56 -9.07 11.34
C VAL A 64 -0.70 -7.59 11.62
N VAL A 65 -1.87 -7.21 12.13
CA VAL A 65 -2.19 -5.87 12.58
C VAL A 65 -1.87 -5.77 14.07
N ILE A 66 -0.84 -4.98 14.35
CA ILE A 66 -0.36 -4.68 15.69
C ILE A 66 -1.02 -3.37 16.15
N PRO A 67 -1.76 -3.36 17.27
CA PRO A 67 -2.36 -2.16 17.80
C PRO A 67 -1.31 -1.14 18.28
N PRO A 68 -1.66 0.16 18.38
CA PRO A 68 -0.76 1.19 18.88
C PRO A 68 -0.26 0.83 20.29
N LEU A 69 0.94 1.32 20.63
CA LEU A 69 1.60 1.14 21.93
C LEU A 69 2.00 -0.30 22.31
N LYS A 70 1.72 -1.31 21.47
CA LYS A 70 2.25 -2.67 21.65
C LYS A 70 3.57 -2.82 20.88
N PHE A 71 4.67 -2.63 21.58
CA PHE A 71 6.02 -2.73 21.03
C PHE A 71 6.39 -4.19 20.68
N ILE A 72 7.19 -4.34 19.61
CA ILE A 72 7.68 -5.60 19.07
C ILE A 72 8.84 -6.08 19.95
N ILE A 73 8.54 -6.64 21.12
CA ILE A 73 9.57 -7.30 21.95
C ILE A 73 9.29 -8.80 21.93
N GLY A 74 10.20 -9.56 21.31
CA GLY A 74 10.40 -10.98 21.58
C GLY A 74 9.48 -12.02 20.92
N VAL A 75 8.68 -11.70 19.89
CA VAL A 75 7.74 -12.69 19.31
C VAL A 75 7.98 -13.00 17.83
N ALA A 76 8.04 -14.30 17.53
CA ALA A 76 8.29 -14.86 16.20
C ALA A 76 7.03 -14.94 15.32
N HIS A 77 6.28 -13.83 15.20
CA HIS A 77 5.08 -13.76 14.34
C HIS A 77 5.37 -14.11 12.88
N PHE A 78 6.59 -13.85 12.41
CA PHE A 78 7.08 -14.23 11.08
C PHE A 78 7.10 -15.74 10.81
N SER A 79 6.95 -16.58 11.84
CA SER A 79 6.93 -18.03 11.70
C SER A 79 5.52 -18.63 11.75
N ALA A 80 4.49 -17.77 11.77
CA ALA A 80 3.11 -18.21 11.64
C ALA A 80 2.87 -18.76 10.23
N LYS A 81 2.20 -19.91 10.15
CA LYS A 81 1.83 -20.57 8.90
C LYS A 81 0.34 -20.44 8.66
N PHE A 82 -0.03 -20.35 7.39
CA PHE A 82 -1.41 -20.22 6.95
C PHE A 82 -1.71 -21.27 5.90
N SER A 83 -2.90 -21.83 5.96
CA SER A 83 -3.50 -22.64 4.90
C SER A 83 -4.61 -21.83 4.27
N VAL A 84 -4.59 -21.70 2.95
CA VAL A 84 -5.62 -21.00 2.19
C VAL A 84 -6.33 -22.01 1.30
N LYS A 85 -7.67 -22.03 1.34
CA LYS A 85 -8.48 -22.92 0.51
C LYS A 85 -9.51 -22.12 -0.26
N GLU A 86 -9.71 -22.46 -1.52
CA GLU A 86 -10.82 -21.93 -2.31
C GLU A 86 -12.10 -22.71 -1.96
N LEU A 87 -13.17 -22.01 -1.53
CA LEU A 87 -14.43 -22.66 -1.14
C LEU A 87 -15.17 -23.26 -2.33
N SER A 88 -15.07 -22.64 -3.52
CA SER A 88 -15.71 -23.12 -4.75
C SER A 88 -15.09 -24.39 -5.34
N SER A 89 -13.77 -24.55 -5.22
CA SER A 89 -13.04 -25.65 -5.86
C SER A 89 -12.45 -26.65 -4.85
N ALA A 90 -12.58 -26.41 -3.54
CA ALA A 90 -11.88 -27.12 -2.48
C ALA A 90 -10.34 -27.21 -2.68
N GLN A 91 -9.79 -26.39 -3.58
CA GLN A 91 -8.38 -26.41 -3.94
C GLN A 91 -7.57 -25.68 -2.88
N SER A 92 -6.53 -26.32 -2.38
CA SER A 92 -5.57 -25.68 -1.49
C SER A 92 -4.66 -24.77 -2.30
N ILE A 93 -4.54 -23.51 -1.86
CA ILE A 93 -3.60 -22.55 -2.43
C ILE A 93 -2.32 -22.55 -1.59
N GLU A 94 -1.19 -22.54 -2.28
CA GLU A 94 0.12 -22.46 -1.63
C GLU A 94 0.33 -21.09 -0.99
N TYR A 95 0.71 -21.10 0.29
CA TYR A 95 1.10 -19.91 1.04
C TYR A 95 2.63 -19.79 1.07
N THR A 96 3.16 -18.66 0.62
CA THR A 96 4.59 -18.37 0.64
C THR A 96 4.92 -17.37 1.77
N PRO A 97 5.62 -17.79 2.83
CA PRO A 97 6.03 -16.88 3.91
C PRO A 97 7.12 -15.91 3.43
N PHE A 98 7.12 -14.68 3.94
CA PHE A 98 8.23 -13.76 3.79
C PHE A 98 9.35 -14.11 4.78
N GLY A 99 10.60 -13.97 4.34
CA GLY A 99 11.76 -14.15 5.21
C GLY A 99 11.81 -13.10 6.33
N ARG A 100 12.42 -13.48 7.47
CA ARG A 100 12.61 -12.63 8.66
C ARG A 100 13.30 -11.28 8.36
N PHE A 101 14.15 -11.24 7.33
CA PHE A 101 14.96 -10.09 6.95
C PHE A 101 14.40 -9.29 5.76
N ASN A 102 13.09 -9.39 5.48
CA ASN A 102 12.51 -8.68 4.34
C ASN A 102 12.40 -7.16 4.59
N LEU A 103 13.50 -6.45 4.34
CA LEU A 103 13.66 -4.99 4.43
C LEU A 103 12.78 -4.24 3.42
N PHE A 104 12.32 -4.92 2.36
CA PHE A 104 11.53 -4.34 1.28
C PHE A 104 10.05 -4.69 1.42
N THR A 105 9.49 -4.60 2.63
CA THR A 105 8.05 -4.80 2.84
C THR A 105 7.37 -3.47 3.10
N VAL A 106 6.27 -3.20 2.38
CA VAL A 106 5.45 -2.02 2.64
C VAL A 106 4.72 -2.23 3.96
N ARG A 107 5.16 -1.51 4.99
CA ARG A 107 4.46 -1.46 6.28
C ARG A 107 3.36 -0.43 6.19
N ARG A 108 2.11 -0.85 6.35
CA ARG A 108 0.97 0.07 6.39
C ARG A 108 0.75 0.50 7.83
N THR A 109 0.60 1.80 8.05
CA THR A 109 0.18 2.34 9.35
C THR A 109 -1.16 3.02 9.15
N ASP A 110 -2.16 2.60 9.92
CA ASP A 110 -3.48 3.21 9.93
C ASP A 110 -3.43 4.55 10.70
N MET A 111 -4.37 5.46 10.44
CA MET A 111 -4.50 6.73 11.18
C MET A 111 -4.77 6.50 12.68
N ARG A 112 -5.27 5.32 13.06
CA ARG A 112 -5.41 4.88 14.46
C ARG A 112 -4.09 4.43 15.10
N GLY A 113 -2.97 4.47 14.38
CA GLY A 113 -1.65 4.02 14.84
C GLY A 113 -1.43 2.50 14.77
N ASN A 114 -2.38 1.74 14.20
CA ASN A 114 -2.23 0.31 13.97
C ASN A 114 -1.16 0.06 12.89
N LYS A 115 -0.24 -0.86 13.13
CA LYS A 115 0.81 -1.24 12.17
C LYS A 115 0.49 -2.60 11.56
N SER A 116 0.38 -2.66 10.24
CA SER A 116 0.20 -3.89 9.48
C SER A 116 1.56 -4.41 9.02
N LEU A 117 1.94 -5.58 9.52
CA LEU A 117 3.21 -6.23 9.24
C LEU A 117 2.98 -7.47 8.37
N PRO A 118 3.50 -7.51 7.13
CA PRO A 118 3.25 -8.63 6.23
C PRO A 118 4.03 -9.87 6.66
N LEU A 119 3.33 -11.01 6.69
CA LEU A 119 3.89 -12.31 7.05
C LEU A 119 4.22 -13.17 5.82
N GLY A 120 3.42 -13.07 4.77
CA GLY A 120 3.59 -13.83 3.54
C GLY A 120 2.51 -13.50 2.53
N TYR A 121 2.54 -14.19 1.39
CA TYR A 121 1.58 -13.99 0.31
C TYR A 121 1.05 -15.30 -0.25
N PHE A 122 -0.07 -15.21 -0.94
CA PHE A 122 -0.64 -16.28 -1.75
C PHE A 122 -1.16 -15.70 -3.06
N GLN A 123 -1.29 -16.55 -4.07
CA GLN A 123 -1.79 -16.16 -5.38
C GLN A 123 -3.28 -16.54 -5.49
N CYS A 124 -4.12 -15.56 -5.80
CA CYS A 124 -5.53 -15.75 -6.07
C CYS A 124 -5.72 -15.70 -7.59
N ASP A 125 -6.13 -16.82 -8.20
CA ASP A 125 -6.27 -16.92 -9.65
C ASP A 125 -7.65 -16.46 -10.14
N ARG A 126 -8.68 -16.59 -9.28
CA ARG A 126 -10.07 -16.23 -9.60
C ARG A 126 -10.72 -15.46 -8.46
N PRO A 127 -11.57 -14.47 -8.74
CA PRO A 127 -12.38 -13.84 -7.71
C PRO A 127 -13.37 -14.86 -7.12
N GLY A 128 -13.58 -14.82 -5.81
CA GLY A 128 -14.42 -15.80 -5.12
C GLY A 128 -14.22 -15.82 -3.62
N LYS A 129 -14.85 -16.80 -2.95
CA LYS A 129 -14.70 -17.01 -1.50
C LYS A 129 -13.52 -17.92 -1.20
N TYR A 130 -12.72 -17.49 -0.23
CA TYR A 130 -11.55 -18.19 0.25
C TYR A 130 -11.62 -18.35 1.75
N GLN A 131 -11.12 -19.48 2.25
CA GLN A 131 -11.00 -19.75 3.67
C GLN A 131 -9.53 -19.63 4.07
N VAL A 132 -9.23 -18.77 5.03
CA VAL A 132 -7.88 -18.57 5.55
C VAL A 132 -7.80 -19.12 6.97
N ILE A 133 -6.97 -20.14 7.15
CA ILE A 133 -6.80 -20.84 8.42
C ILE A 133 -5.37 -20.60 8.91
N CYS A 134 -5.22 -20.11 10.14
CA CYS A 134 -3.92 -20.05 10.79
C CYS A 134 -3.61 -21.42 11.40
N THR A 135 -2.57 -22.10 10.91
CA THR A 135 -2.21 -23.45 11.37
C THR A 135 -1.33 -23.44 12.63
N THR A 136 -0.80 -22.28 12.98
CA THR A 136 0.04 -22.07 14.18
C THR A 136 -0.42 -20.82 14.94
N PRO A 137 -1.66 -20.81 15.47
CA PRO A 137 -2.23 -19.64 16.15
C PRO A 137 -1.44 -19.25 17.41
N GLU A 138 -0.77 -20.21 18.07
CA GLU A 138 0.05 -20.01 19.26
C GLU A 138 1.22 -19.02 19.07
N LYS A 139 1.62 -18.79 17.81
CA LYS A 139 2.67 -17.85 17.45
C LYS A 139 2.19 -16.41 17.30
N ILE A 140 0.88 -16.19 17.35
CA ILE A 140 0.26 -14.87 17.23
C ILE A 140 -0.39 -14.53 18.56
N ARG A 141 -0.16 -13.31 19.05
CA ARG A 141 -0.80 -12.86 20.28
C ARG A 141 -2.32 -12.75 20.03
N PRO A 142 -3.17 -13.14 20.99
CA PRO A 142 -4.62 -13.09 20.82
C PRO A 142 -5.15 -11.66 20.64
N GLU A 143 -4.38 -10.67 21.09
CA GLU A 143 -4.72 -9.25 20.96
C GLU A 143 -4.45 -8.69 19.55
N PHE A 144 -3.74 -9.45 18.72
CA PHE A 144 -3.39 -9.03 17.36
C PHE A 144 -4.43 -9.54 16.38
N LYS A 145 -4.64 -8.77 15.31
CA LYS A 145 -5.59 -9.13 14.25
C LYS A 145 -4.83 -9.57 13.02
N LEU A 146 -5.48 -10.36 12.17
CA LEU A 146 -4.99 -10.69 10.84
C LEU A 146 -5.63 -9.75 9.83
N GLU A 147 -4.85 -9.38 8.82
CA GLU A 147 -5.29 -8.58 7.70
C GLU A 147 -4.97 -9.30 6.40
N VAL A 148 -5.95 -9.41 5.51
CA VAL A 148 -5.76 -9.84 4.13
C VAL A 148 -6.03 -8.66 3.21
N ALA A 149 -5.04 -8.34 2.38
CA ALA A 149 -5.08 -7.21 1.48
C ALA A 149 -4.26 -7.48 0.22
N PRO A 150 -4.53 -6.80 -0.91
CA PRO A 150 -3.76 -6.97 -2.14
C PRO A 150 -2.28 -6.60 -1.94
N TYR A 151 -1.40 -7.37 -2.57
CA TYR A 151 0.04 -7.16 -2.57
C TYR A 151 0.39 -5.89 -3.32
N SER A 152 0.91 -4.91 -2.59
CA SER A 152 1.52 -3.72 -3.17
C SER A 152 3.01 -3.93 -3.38
N ARG A 153 3.48 -3.72 -4.61
CA ARG A 153 4.91 -3.78 -4.94
C ARG A 153 5.66 -2.64 -4.24
N PRO A 154 6.66 -2.92 -3.40
CA PRO A 154 7.44 -1.89 -2.70
C PRO A 154 8.11 -0.91 -3.65
N ILE A 155 8.62 -1.40 -4.78
CA ILE A 155 9.29 -0.58 -5.79
C ILE A 155 8.34 0.45 -6.42
N VAL A 156 7.05 0.11 -6.57
CA VAL A 156 6.05 1.03 -7.11
C VAL A 156 5.77 2.14 -6.10
N PHE A 157 5.69 1.80 -4.82
CA PHE A 157 5.55 2.81 -3.76
C PHE A 157 6.80 3.69 -3.65
N GLY A 158 8.00 3.09 -3.68
CA GLY A 158 9.27 3.82 -3.66
C GLY A 158 9.43 4.76 -4.84
N ALA A 159 9.02 4.35 -6.05
CA ALA A 159 9.05 5.20 -7.24
C ALA A 159 8.04 6.35 -7.21
N LEU A 160 6.95 6.26 -6.44
CA LEU A 160 5.99 7.35 -6.29
C LEU A 160 6.57 8.54 -5.50
N ILE A 161 7.50 8.28 -4.57
CA ILE A 161 8.13 9.34 -3.75
C ILE A 161 8.84 10.39 -4.63
N PRO A 162 9.81 10.03 -5.51
CA PRO A 162 10.46 11.03 -6.37
C PRO A 162 9.48 11.68 -7.36
N ILE A 163 8.45 10.96 -7.83
CA ILE A 163 7.42 11.54 -8.72
C ILE A 163 6.63 12.64 -8.00
N ILE A 164 6.26 12.42 -6.73
CA ILE A 164 5.57 13.43 -5.91
C ILE A 164 6.49 14.63 -5.68
N ILE A 165 7.77 14.40 -5.39
CA ILE A 165 8.75 15.49 -5.20
C ILE A 165 8.88 16.32 -6.48
N ILE A 166 9.10 15.68 -7.63
CA ILE A 166 9.23 16.36 -8.94
C ILE A 166 7.93 17.11 -9.28
N GLY A 167 6.78 16.46 -9.14
CA GLY A 167 5.47 17.07 -9.38
C GLY A 167 5.24 18.30 -8.51
N SER A 168 5.55 18.21 -7.21
CA SER A 168 5.42 19.33 -6.28
C SER A 168 6.33 20.50 -6.63
N GLY A 169 7.58 20.22 -7.05
CA GLY A 169 8.53 21.24 -7.49
C GLY A 169 8.06 21.96 -8.75
N LEU A 170 7.60 21.21 -9.76
CA LEU A 170 7.04 21.76 -10.99
C LEU A 170 5.80 22.63 -10.72
N THR A 171 4.92 22.19 -9.82
CA THR A 171 3.73 22.96 -9.41
C THR A 171 4.13 24.26 -8.72
N LEU A 172 5.03 24.22 -7.73
CA LEU A 172 5.45 25.41 -6.98
C LEU A 172 6.17 26.43 -7.87
N VAL A 173 7.15 25.98 -8.66
CA VAL A 173 7.88 26.85 -9.60
C VAL A 173 6.92 27.44 -10.63
N GLY A 174 6.00 26.64 -11.18
CA GLY A 174 4.98 27.10 -12.10
C GLY A 174 4.07 28.17 -11.51
N ILE A 175 3.59 27.98 -10.28
CA ILE A 175 2.75 28.99 -9.58
C ILE A 175 3.53 30.28 -9.35
N ILE A 176 4.73 30.19 -8.75
CA ILE A 176 5.55 31.36 -8.41
C ILE A 176 5.88 32.17 -9.67
N ALA A 177 6.31 31.50 -10.75
CA ALA A 177 6.64 32.16 -12.00
C ALA A 177 5.39 32.78 -12.66
N THR A 178 4.24 32.09 -12.62
CA THR A 178 2.99 32.62 -13.18
C THR A 178 2.53 33.88 -12.43
N VAL A 179 2.60 33.87 -11.10
CA VAL A 179 2.23 35.03 -10.26
C VAL A 179 3.23 36.18 -10.42
N ALA A 180 4.52 35.90 -10.47
CA ALA A 180 5.53 36.94 -10.67
C ALA A 180 5.41 37.59 -12.06
N ALA A 181 5.10 36.79 -13.09
CA ALA A 181 4.86 37.28 -14.44
C ALA A 181 3.56 38.11 -14.52
N SER A 182 2.47 37.69 -13.85
CA SER A 182 1.23 38.47 -13.84
C SER A 182 1.34 39.80 -13.09
N LEU A 183 2.24 39.88 -12.11
CA LEU A 183 2.56 41.10 -11.36
C LEU A 183 3.62 41.99 -12.04
N GLY A 184 4.10 41.64 -13.23
CA GLY A 184 5.15 42.39 -13.94
C GLY A 184 6.50 42.41 -13.22
N ARG A 185 6.76 41.41 -12.36
CA ARG A 185 7.99 41.28 -11.56
C ARG A 185 9.04 40.37 -12.21
N LEU A 186 8.82 39.97 -13.48
CA LEU A 186 9.68 39.11 -14.29
C LEU A 186 9.87 39.70 -15.69
#